data_AF-A0A2N9LWQ3-F1
#
_entry.id   AF-A0A2N9LWQ3-F1
#
_cell.length_a   1.000
_cell.length_b   1.000
_cell.length_c   1.000
_cell.angle_alpha   90.00
_cell.angle_beta   90.00
_cell.angle_gamma   90.00
#
_symmetry.space_group_name_H-M   'P 1'
#
loop_
_entity.id
_entity.type
_entity.pdbx_description
1 polymer ?
#
loop_
_entity_poly.entity_id
_entity_poly.type
_entity_poly.pdbx_seq_one_letter_code
_entity_poly.pdbx_strand_id
1 'polypeptide(L)'
;MMSGEQALVPAKIELGGVTPVLRVADVEASIRYYVDKLGFKVKWGYPADGEASFVSISRGKTSLFLSAGDQGHPGSWVWIDGKDVDRLHEEFKLSGARIRNPPTNYAWALEMQVEDLDGNILRIGSDPRPGEPIGEWLDMHGQRWRPESDSTWTLVQAK
;
A
#
# COMPACT_ATOMS: atom_id res chain seq x y z
N MET A 1 16.95 -47.86 -36.02
CA MET A 1 17.52 -47.13 -34.87
C MET A 1 16.88 -45.76 -34.84
N MET A 2 16.16 -45.43 -33.77
CA MET A 2 15.44 -44.17 -33.61
C MET A 2 16.41 -43.10 -33.08
N SER A 3 16.60 -42.01 -33.81
CA SER A 3 17.14 -40.76 -33.27
C SER A 3 16.01 -39.74 -33.20
N GLY A 4 15.32 -39.73 -32.07
CA GLY A 4 14.33 -38.71 -31.76
C GLY A 4 15.05 -37.41 -31.43
N GLU A 5 14.89 -36.41 -32.28
CA GLU A 5 15.30 -35.03 -32.01
C GLU A 5 14.34 -34.47 -30.94
N GLN A 6 14.82 -34.36 -29.71
CA GLN A 6 14.08 -33.65 -28.66
C GLN A 6 14.14 -32.15 -28.98
N ALA A 7 13.02 -31.62 -29.49
CA ALA A 7 12.85 -30.19 -29.61
C ALA A 7 12.97 -29.54 -28.22
N LEU A 8 13.93 -28.61 -28.08
CA LEU A 8 14.04 -27.73 -26.92
C LEU A 8 12.75 -26.92 -26.83
N VAL A 9 11.86 -27.27 -25.89
CA VAL A 9 10.74 -26.42 -25.51
C VAL A 9 11.37 -25.21 -24.81
N PRO A 10 11.26 -23.97 -25.35
CA PRO A 10 11.82 -22.82 -24.66
C PRO A 10 11.16 -22.72 -23.29
N ALA A 11 11.98 -22.63 -22.24
CA ALA A 11 11.49 -22.47 -20.88
C ALA A 11 10.50 -21.28 -20.85
N LYS A 12 9.34 -21.50 -20.24
CA LYS A 12 8.31 -20.46 -20.11
C LYS A 12 8.94 -19.26 -19.39
N ILE A 13 8.97 -18.10 -20.05
CA ILE A 13 9.46 -16.86 -19.45
C ILE A 13 8.39 -16.37 -18.47
N GLU A 14 8.73 -16.30 -17.18
CA GLU A 14 7.84 -15.82 -16.12
C GLU A 14 8.13 -14.36 -15.78
N LEU A 15 7.08 -13.61 -15.40
CA LEU A 15 7.21 -12.27 -14.85
C LEU A 15 7.33 -12.34 -13.32
N GLY A 16 8.09 -11.40 -12.74
CA GLY A 16 8.21 -11.25 -11.28
C GLY A 16 7.01 -10.56 -10.64
N GLY A 17 7.16 -10.22 -9.35
CA GLY A 17 6.19 -9.39 -8.63
C GLY A 17 6.13 -7.95 -9.14
N VAL A 18 5.07 -7.24 -8.78
CA VAL A 18 4.89 -5.82 -9.10
C VAL A 18 5.51 -4.94 -8.02
N THR A 19 6.05 -3.78 -8.41
CA THR A 19 6.50 -2.72 -7.48
C THR A 19 5.80 -1.43 -7.88
N PRO A 20 4.81 -0.96 -7.11
CA PRO A 20 4.13 0.30 -7.39
C PRO A 20 5.12 1.47 -7.38
N VAL A 21 4.92 2.41 -8.31
CA VAL A 21 5.59 3.70 -8.32
C VAL A 21 4.61 4.76 -7.82
N LEU A 22 4.95 5.39 -6.70
CA LEU A 22 4.16 6.46 -6.09
C LEU A 22 4.78 7.80 -6.45
N ARG A 23 3.94 8.70 -6.97
CA ARG A 23 4.35 10.08 -7.23
C ARG A 23 4.42 10.83 -5.91
N VAL A 24 5.55 11.49 -5.67
CA VAL A 24 5.78 12.34 -4.48
C VAL A 24 6.30 13.71 -4.91
N ALA A 25 6.06 14.74 -4.12
CA ALA A 25 6.57 16.09 -4.41
C ALA A 25 8.03 16.26 -3.99
N ASP A 26 8.42 15.65 -2.86
CA ASP A 26 9.76 15.74 -2.26
C ASP A 26 10.18 14.35 -1.76
N VAL A 27 11.14 13.74 -2.46
CA VAL A 27 11.62 12.39 -2.14
C VAL A 27 12.28 12.31 -0.77
N GLU A 28 12.99 13.34 -0.32
CA GLU A 28 13.63 13.30 1.00
C GLU A 28 12.59 13.37 2.12
N ALA A 29 11.59 14.24 1.97
CA ALA A 29 10.47 14.32 2.90
C ALA A 29 9.68 13.01 2.93
N SER A 30 9.43 12.40 1.77
CA SER A 30 8.77 11.10 1.68
C SER A 30 9.63 10.01 2.32
N ILE A 31 10.95 9.94 2.09
CA ILE A 31 11.84 8.98 2.76
C ILE A 31 11.71 9.11 4.28
N ARG A 32 11.82 10.32 4.83
CA ARG A 32 11.66 10.54 6.28
C ARG A 32 10.32 10.00 6.77
N TYR A 33 9.23 10.26 6.05
CA TYR A 33 7.92 9.73 6.42
C TYR A 33 7.87 8.19 6.36
N TYR A 34 8.21 7.58 5.22
CA TYR A 34 8.14 6.13 5.05
C TYR A 34 9.09 5.37 5.99
N VAL A 35 10.29 5.90 6.25
CA VAL A 35 11.28 5.28 7.14
C VAL A 35 10.91 5.50 8.61
N ASP A 36 10.75 6.75 9.04
CA ASP A 36 10.61 7.08 10.46
C ASP A 36 9.20 6.79 10.99
N LYS A 37 8.18 6.91 10.13
CA LYS A 37 6.77 6.70 10.53
C LYS A 37 6.28 5.30 10.20
N LEU A 38 6.68 4.76 9.04
CA LEU A 38 6.17 3.49 8.55
C LEU A 38 7.20 2.34 8.61
N GLY A 39 8.40 2.57 9.12
CA GLY A 39 9.41 1.53 9.35
C GLY A 39 10.00 0.92 8.07
N PHE A 40 9.87 1.59 6.92
CA PHE A 40 10.55 1.19 5.69
C PHE A 40 12.06 1.47 5.77
N LYS A 41 12.80 0.92 4.82
CA LYS A 41 14.23 1.18 4.62
C LYS A 41 14.49 1.54 3.17
N VAL A 42 15.34 2.53 2.95
CA VAL A 42 15.88 2.84 1.62
C VAL A 42 16.72 1.65 1.15
N LYS A 43 16.53 1.25 -0.10
CA LYS A 43 17.34 0.24 -0.79
C LYS A 43 18.38 0.88 -1.69
N TRP A 44 17.95 1.84 -2.51
CA TRP A 44 18.79 2.59 -3.44
C TRP A 44 18.04 3.85 -3.88
N GLY A 45 18.78 4.82 -4.42
CA GLY A 45 18.25 6.05 -5.01
C GLY A 45 18.96 6.42 -6.31
N TYR A 46 18.30 7.23 -7.14
CA TYR A 46 18.84 7.76 -8.38
C TYR A 46 18.50 9.26 -8.53
N PRO A 47 19.48 10.11 -8.92
CA PRO A 47 20.91 9.79 -9.00
C PRO A 47 21.47 9.34 -7.64
N ALA A 48 22.50 8.49 -7.66
CA ALA A 48 23.14 8.01 -6.43
C ALA A 48 23.98 9.10 -5.75
N ASP A 49 24.54 10.00 -6.57
CA ASP A 49 25.25 11.18 -6.12
C ASP A 49 24.33 12.41 -6.29
N GLY A 50 24.16 13.17 -5.21
CA GLY A 50 23.26 14.33 -5.16
C GLY A 50 21.86 14.01 -4.65
N GLU A 51 20.90 14.88 -4.93
CA GLU A 51 19.51 14.72 -4.50
C GLU A 51 18.79 13.70 -5.38
N ALA A 52 18.32 12.61 -4.77
CA ALA A 52 17.63 11.54 -5.49
C ALA A 52 16.22 11.97 -5.92
N SER A 53 15.90 11.78 -7.20
CA SER A 53 14.56 11.99 -7.76
C SER A 53 13.75 10.69 -7.90
N PHE A 54 14.40 9.53 -7.75
CA PHE A 54 13.75 8.23 -7.79
C PHE A 54 14.36 7.29 -6.74
N VAL A 55 13.53 6.71 -5.86
CA VAL A 55 14.03 5.92 -4.73
C VAL A 55 13.24 4.64 -4.53
N SER A 56 13.96 3.56 -4.22
CA SER A 56 13.37 2.31 -3.78
C SER A 56 13.39 2.21 -2.26
N ILE A 57 12.22 1.94 -1.68
CA ILE A 57 12.03 1.65 -0.26
C ILE A 57 11.44 0.26 -0.07
N SER A 58 11.72 -0.37 1.06
CA SER A 58 11.18 -1.69 1.39
C SER A 58 10.93 -1.91 2.87
N ARG A 59 9.94 -2.75 3.19
CA ARG A 59 9.71 -3.33 4.51
C ARG A 59 9.31 -4.80 4.33
N GLY A 60 10.18 -5.72 4.76
CA GLY A 60 9.98 -7.15 4.52
C GLY A 60 9.92 -7.48 3.03
N LYS A 61 8.80 -8.07 2.58
CA LYS A 61 8.54 -8.40 1.16
C LYS A 61 7.89 -7.24 0.38
N THR A 62 7.49 -6.18 1.05
CA THR A 62 6.83 -5.02 0.42
C THR A 62 7.89 -4.05 -0.08
N SER A 63 7.84 -3.72 -1.37
CA SER A 63 8.70 -2.73 -2.00
C SER A 63 7.83 -1.68 -2.69
N LEU A 64 8.26 -0.42 -2.62
CA LEU A 64 7.65 0.71 -3.32
C LEU A 64 8.74 1.54 -3.96
N PHE A 65 8.45 2.11 -5.12
CA PHE A 65 9.26 3.16 -5.72
C PHE A 65 8.61 4.52 -5.47
N LEU A 66 9.42 5.52 -5.15
CA LEU A 66 9.02 6.90 -4.99
C LEU A 66 9.61 7.71 -6.15
N SER A 67 8.78 8.47 -6.86
CA SER A 67 9.18 9.29 -8.01
C SER A 67 8.85 10.75 -7.77
N ALA A 68 9.86 11.62 -7.78
CA ALA A 68 9.72 13.05 -7.61
C ALA A 68 9.02 13.66 -8.84
N GLY A 69 7.75 14.03 -8.69
CA GLY A 69 7.03 14.86 -9.64
C GLY A 69 6.65 14.21 -10.99
N ASP A 70 7.13 13.01 -11.30
CA ASP A 70 7.08 12.40 -12.63
C ASP A 70 6.08 11.23 -12.74
N GLN A 71 6.44 10.04 -12.22
CA GLN A 71 5.67 8.82 -12.48
C GLN A 71 4.53 8.59 -11.49
N GLY A 72 3.33 8.36 -12.04
CA GLY A 72 2.11 8.11 -11.28
C GLY A 72 1.26 9.37 -11.08
N HIS A 73 0.23 9.28 -10.24
CA HIS A 73 -0.60 10.42 -9.85
C HIS A 73 -0.61 10.57 -8.33
N PRO A 74 -0.69 11.82 -7.81
CA PRO A 74 -0.96 12.03 -6.39
C PRO A 74 -2.26 11.35 -6.01
N GLY A 75 -2.34 10.78 -4.81
CA GLY A 75 -3.55 10.07 -4.39
C GLY A 75 -3.66 8.63 -4.89
N SER A 76 -2.55 8.01 -5.33
CA SER A 76 -2.56 6.61 -5.77
C SER A 76 -2.84 5.65 -4.61
N TRP A 77 -3.55 4.54 -4.87
CA TRP A 77 -3.87 3.52 -3.86
C TRP A 77 -3.06 2.25 -4.10
N VAL A 78 -2.46 1.72 -3.04
CA VAL A 78 -1.77 0.42 -3.06
C VAL A 78 -2.35 -0.51 -2.00
N TRP A 79 -2.67 -1.74 -2.41
CA TRP A 79 -3.01 -2.80 -1.46
C TRP A 79 -1.74 -3.48 -0.96
N ILE A 80 -1.64 -3.67 0.35
CA ILE A 80 -0.54 -4.37 1.01
C ILE A 80 -1.13 -5.47 1.88
N ASP A 81 -0.66 -6.69 1.64
CA ASP A 81 -0.95 -7.88 2.46
C ASP A 81 -0.32 -7.73 3.85
N GLY A 82 -1.13 -7.27 4.79
CA GLY A 82 -0.80 -7.09 6.20
C GLY A 82 -0.90 -8.41 6.96
N LYS A 83 0.08 -8.68 7.83
CA LYS A 83 0.11 -9.93 8.61
C LYS A 83 -0.51 -9.81 10.01
N ASP A 84 -0.39 -8.64 10.62
CA ASP A 84 -0.94 -8.32 11.93
C ASP A 84 -1.28 -6.83 11.93
N VAL A 85 -2.51 -6.51 11.50
CA VAL A 85 -2.95 -5.13 11.29
C VAL A 85 -3.12 -4.39 12.62
N ASP A 86 -3.53 -5.07 13.69
CA ASP A 86 -3.66 -4.46 15.02
C ASP A 86 -2.32 -4.02 15.59
N ARG A 87 -1.33 -4.91 15.55
CA ARG A 87 0.00 -4.57 16.05
C ARG A 87 0.65 -3.49 15.20
N LEU A 88 0.47 -3.54 13.88
CA LEU A 88 0.97 -2.51 12.98
C LEU A 88 0.28 -1.16 13.23
N HIS A 89 -1.01 -1.16 13.55
CA HIS A 89 -1.74 0.04 13.91
C HIS A 89 -1.19 0.68 15.20
N GLU A 90 -0.91 -0.10 16.24
CA GLU A 90 -0.30 0.43 17.45
C GLU A 90 1.11 0.97 17.20
N GLU A 91 1.92 0.31 16.38
CA GLU A 91 3.22 0.82 15.94
C GLU A 91 3.09 2.18 15.22
N PHE A 92 2.15 2.28 14.28
CA PHE A 92 1.90 3.49 13.49
C PHE A 92 1.32 4.64 14.32
N LYS A 93 0.50 4.34 15.32
CA LYS A 93 0.05 5.34 16.30
C LYS A 93 1.23 5.91 17.10
N LEU A 94 2.14 5.05 17.57
CA LEU A 94 3.31 5.47 18.34
C LEU A 94 4.29 6.30 17.52
N SER A 95 4.47 5.96 16.24
CA SER A 95 5.36 6.72 15.35
C SER A 95 4.75 8.06 14.90
N GLY A 96 3.43 8.20 14.97
CA GLY A 96 2.68 9.37 14.48
C GLY A 96 2.41 9.32 12.99
N ALA A 97 2.23 8.13 12.42
CA ALA A 97 1.80 7.96 11.03
C ALA A 97 0.39 8.57 10.80
N ARG A 98 0.13 9.05 9.58
CA ARG A 98 -1.17 9.62 9.19
C ARG A 98 -2.17 8.49 8.88
N ILE A 99 -2.69 7.87 9.93
CA ILE A 99 -3.77 6.87 9.81
C ILE A 99 -5.08 7.61 9.50
N ARG A 100 -5.53 7.56 8.25
CA ARG A 100 -6.80 8.20 7.81
C ARG A 100 -8.02 7.35 8.16
N ASN A 101 -7.85 6.03 8.19
CA ASN A 101 -8.86 5.09 8.67
C ASN A 101 -8.18 4.03 9.55
N PRO A 102 -8.58 3.88 10.82
CA PRO A 102 -8.03 2.83 11.69
C PRO A 102 -8.42 1.44 11.17
N PRO A 103 -7.90 0.35 11.76
CA PRO A 103 -8.35 -1.01 11.47
C PRO A 103 -9.87 -1.11 11.55
N THR A 104 -10.49 -1.33 10.41
CA THR A 104 -11.93 -1.50 10.24
C THR A 104 -12.15 -2.88 9.64
N ASN A 105 -13.07 -3.65 10.24
CA ASN A 105 -13.43 -4.95 9.70
C ASN A 105 -14.37 -4.77 8.49
N TYR A 106 -14.10 -5.53 7.43
CA TYR A 106 -14.93 -5.63 6.24
C TYR A 106 -15.11 -7.10 5.86
N ALA A 107 -16.03 -7.37 4.92
CA ALA A 107 -16.25 -8.74 4.43
C ALA A 107 -15.01 -9.37 3.79
N TRP A 108 -14.06 -8.56 3.31
CA TRP A 108 -12.84 -9.03 2.63
C TRP A 108 -11.58 -9.01 3.52
N ALA A 109 -11.49 -8.12 4.51
CA ALA A 109 -10.30 -7.95 5.34
C ALA A 109 -10.59 -7.16 6.61
N LEU A 110 -9.77 -7.36 7.64
CA LEU A 110 -9.47 -6.32 8.62
C LEU A 110 -8.45 -5.39 7.98
N GLU A 111 -8.78 -4.11 7.82
CA GLU A 111 -8.00 -3.21 6.98
C GLU A 111 -7.89 -1.82 7.60
N MET A 112 -6.70 -1.22 7.49
CA MET A 112 -6.47 0.20 7.77
C MET A 112 -6.00 0.94 6.52
N GLN A 113 -6.20 2.26 6.54
CA GLN A 113 -5.70 3.16 5.49
C GLN A 113 -4.72 4.17 6.09
N VAL A 114 -3.54 4.24 5.50
CA VAL A 114 -2.49 5.20 5.85
C VAL A 114 -2.27 6.12 4.66
N GLU A 115 -2.32 7.42 4.90
CA GLU A 115 -2.06 8.45 3.89
C GLU A 115 -0.60 8.89 3.99
N ASP A 116 0.11 9.07 2.87
CA ASP A 116 1.43 9.68 2.88
C ASP A 116 1.37 11.22 2.80
N LEU A 117 2.50 11.88 2.55
CA LEU A 117 2.55 13.35 2.47
C LEU A 117 1.87 13.91 1.21
N ASP A 118 1.75 13.09 0.16
CA ASP A 118 1.28 13.45 -1.17
C ASP A 118 -0.12 12.86 -1.46
N GLY A 119 -0.78 12.36 -0.43
CA GLY A 119 -2.14 11.80 -0.48
C GLY A 119 -2.20 10.36 -0.97
N ASN A 120 -1.07 9.70 -1.27
CA ASN A 120 -1.08 8.29 -1.65
C ASN A 120 -1.56 7.44 -0.46
N ILE A 121 -2.37 6.43 -0.75
CA ILE A 121 -3.02 5.59 0.25
C ILE A 121 -2.41 4.20 0.26
N LEU A 122 -1.79 3.85 1.38
CA LEU A 122 -1.39 2.49 1.72
C LEU A 122 -2.57 1.82 2.42
N ARG A 123 -3.22 0.92 1.68
CA ARG A 123 -4.35 0.11 2.15
C ARG A 123 -3.81 -1.22 2.63
N ILE A 124 -3.69 -1.38 3.95
CA ILE A 124 -3.02 -2.53 4.57
C ILE A 124 -4.08 -3.40 5.22
N GLY A 125 -4.24 -4.63 4.73
CA GLY A 125 -5.26 -5.55 5.22
C GLY A 125 -4.75 -6.97 5.47
N SER A 126 -5.29 -7.59 6.51
CA SER A 126 -5.14 -9.01 6.84
C SER A 126 -6.44 -9.75 6.56
N ASP A 127 -6.53 -11.01 7.00
CA ASP A 127 -7.80 -11.74 6.98
C ASP A 127 -8.91 -10.96 7.73
N PRO A 128 -10.17 -11.05 7.27
CA PRO A 128 -11.30 -10.48 7.97
C PRO A 128 -11.51 -11.17 9.30
N ARG A 129 -12.28 -10.54 10.19
CA ARG A 129 -12.73 -11.15 11.45
C ARG A 129 -14.18 -11.60 11.33
N PRO A 130 -14.44 -12.91 11.11
CA PRO A 130 -15.79 -13.40 10.97
C PRO A 130 -16.60 -13.18 12.25
N GLY A 131 -17.82 -12.67 12.11
CA GLY A 131 -18.72 -12.40 13.23
C GLY A 131 -18.55 -11.02 13.88
N GLU A 132 -17.50 -10.27 13.55
CA GLU A 132 -17.41 -8.85 13.92
C GLU A 132 -18.19 -7.97 12.92
N PRO A 133 -18.82 -6.87 13.37
CA PRO A 133 -19.55 -5.97 12.48
C PRO A 133 -18.67 -5.39 11.37
N ILE A 134 -19.26 -5.21 10.18
CA ILE A 134 -18.63 -4.43 9.11
C ILE A 134 -18.68 -2.95 9.51
N GLY A 135 -17.56 -2.25 9.42
CA GLY A 135 -17.48 -0.84 9.76
C GLY A 135 -17.71 0.11 8.57
N GLU A 136 -17.67 1.41 8.85
CA GLU A 136 -17.87 2.44 7.83
C GLU A 136 -16.65 2.58 6.91
N TRP A 137 -16.87 2.54 5.59
CA TRP A 137 -15.84 2.74 4.58
C TRP A 137 -15.49 4.22 4.42
N LEU A 138 -14.19 4.52 4.31
CA LEU A 138 -13.69 5.86 3.96
C LEU A 138 -13.18 5.84 2.52
N ASP A 139 -13.87 6.56 1.63
CA ASP A 139 -13.51 6.60 0.22
C ASP A 139 -12.37 7.58 -0.10
N MET A 140 -12.01 7.71 -1.38
CA MET A 140 -10.95 8.60 -1.83
C MET A 140 -11.26 10.10 -1.70
N HIS A 141 -12.54 10.46 -1.54
CA HIS A 141 -12.99 11.84 -1.36
C HIS A 141 -13.15 12.20 0.12
N GLY A 142 -12.80 11.27 1.03
CA GLY A 142 -12.95 11.46 2.47
C GLY A 142 -14.39 11.31 2.95
N GLN A 143 -15.28 10.74 2.13
CA GLN A 143 -16.66 10.49 2.51
C GLN A 143 -16.79 9.13 3.21
N ARG A 144 -17.66 9.10 4.23
CA ARG A 144 -17.95 7.90 5.02
C ARG A 144 -19.18 7.20 4.47
N TRP A 145 -19.08 5.89 4.32
CA TRP A 145 -20.17 5.05 3.83
C TRP A 145 -20.46 3.98 4.87
N ARG A 146 -21.72 3.86 5.29
CA ARG A 146 -22.17 2.84 6.24
C ARG A 146 -22.68 1.62 5.48
N PRO A 147 -22.31 0.39 5.89
CA PRO A 147 -22.86 -0.83 5.30
C PRO A 147 -24.31 -1.04 5.76
N GLU A 148 -25.16 -1.48 4.84
CA GLU A 148 -26.56 -1.87 5.10
C GLU A 148 -26.71 -3.40 5.12
N SER A 149 -27.83 -3.88 5.66
CA SER A 149 -28.09 -5.34 5.79
C SER A 149 -28.22 -6.07 4.45
N ASP A 150 -28.51 -5.34 3.36
CA ASP A 150 -28.65 -5.85 2.01
C ASP A 150 -27.35 -5.75 1.19
N SER A 151 -26.21 -5.55 1.85
CA SER A 151 -24.88 -5.35 1.22
C SER A 151 -24.75 -4.07 0.40
N THR A 152 -25.71 -3.13 0.49
CA THR A 152 -25.54 -1.78 -0.04
C THR A 152 -24.80 -0.88 0.94
N TRP A 153 -24.45 0.32 0.48
CA TRP A 153 -23.72 1.31 1.27
C TRP A 153 -24.43 2.67 1.20
N THR A 154 -24.66 3.29 2.36
CA THR A 154 -25.28 4.61 2.45
C THR A 154 -24.26 5.67 2.84
N LEU A 155 -24.24 6.80 2.14
CA LEU A 155 -23.41 7.95 2.48
C LEU A 155 -23.80 8.50 3.86
N VAL A 156 -22.84 8.56 4.77
CA VAL A 156 -23.00 9.20 6.08
C VAL A 156 -22.91 10.71 5.87
N GLN A 157 -24.04 11.41 5.97
CA GLN A 157 -24.05 12.87 5.89
C GLN A 157 -23.24 13.46 7.06
N ALA A 158 -22.39 14.45 6.78
CA ALA A 158 -21.69 15.19 7.81
C ALA A 158 -22.73 15.89 8.71
N LYS A 159 -22.51 15.83 10.04
CA LYS A 159 -23.27 16.61 11.02
C LYS A 159 -22.91 18.09 10.94
#